data_AF-A0A937Y8M8-F1
#
_entry.id   AF-A0A937Y8M8-F1
#
_cell.length_a   1.000
_cell.length_b   1.000
_cell.length_c   1.000
_cell.angle_alpha   90.00
_cell.angle_beta   90.00
_cell.angle_gamma   90.00
#
_symmetry.space_group_name_H-M   'P 1'
#
loop_
_entity.id
_entity.type
_entity.pdbx_description
1 polymer ?
#
loop_
_entity_poly.entity_id
_entity_poly.type
_entity_poly.pdbx_seq_one_letter_code
_entity_poly.pdbx_strand_id
1 'polypeptide(L)'
;MLAARGLSRLWAEPAIFDRVRVAGAGIRVIAPQSPATRGAPFSPGIEWLALEKRFMFYGGRISLIGRLSGSTAQEPSPKDASAPVNGPFSADLRWVTLPDWEYGPIRCTDGQAAIFKALWSFRGVPVEGNRVMRRAGLSSGKPNDLFKVKARYKGDPEYEGALFAYRALVKSNRREGAYSMSCANAAPSSLCQTT
;
A
#
# COMPACT_ATOMS: atom_id res chain seq x y z
N MET A 1 1.42 -16.39 -21.63
CA MET A 1 0.33 -17.01 -20.88
C MET A 1 -0.21 -18.17 -21.71
N LEU A 2 -0.21 -19.39 -21.17
CA LEU A 2 -0.72 -20.58 -21.87
C LEU A 2 -2.12 -20.91 -21.34
N ALA A 3 -3.11 -20.99 -22.22
CA ALA A 3 -4.46 -21.44 -21.88
C ALA A 3 -4.68 -22.83 -22.49
N ALA A 4 -5.00 -23.81 -21.65
CA ALA A 4 -5.30 -25.18 -22.08
C ALA A 4 -6.76 -25.52 -21.74
N ARG A 5 -7.45 -26.20 -22.65
CA ARG A 5 -8.85 -26.64 -22.46
C ARG A 5 -9.02 -27.83 -21.51
N GLY A 6 -7.92 -28.50 -21.15
CA GLY A 6 -7.94 -29.66 -20.27
C GLY A 6 -6.58 -29.90 -19.60
N LEU A 7 -6.61 -30.16 -18.29
CA LEU A 7 -5.42 -30.30 -17.46
C LEU A 7 -4.68 -31.63 -17.70
N SER A 8 -5.41 -32.67 -18.13
CA SER A 8 -4.87 -34.02 -18.40
C SER A 8 -3.76 -34.02 -19.45
N ARG A 9 -3.87 -33.16 -20.46
CA ARG A 9 -2.84 -33.02 -21.50
C ARG A 9 -1.56 -32.36 -20.98
N LEU A 10 -1.70 -31.40 -20.05
CA LEU A 10 -0.55 -30.75 -19.40
C LEU A 10 0.20 -31.70 -18.46
N TRP A 11 -0.49 -32.70 -17.89
CA TRP A 11 0.14 -33.76 -17.11
C TRP A 11 0.82 -34.82 -17.98
N ALA A 12 0.16 -35.22 -19.09
CA ALA A 12 0.68 -36.25 -19.98
C ALA A 12 1.88 -35.77 -20.82
N GLU A 13 1.96 -34.47 -21.12
CA GLU A 13 2.97 -33.91 -22.04
C GLU A 13 3.72 -32.73 -21.40
N PRO A 14 4.74 -32.98 -20.56
CA PRO A 14 5.50 -31.93 -19.88
C PRO A 14 6.26 -30.99 -20.83
N ALA A 15 6.58 -31.43 -22.06
CA ALA A 15 7.28 -30.64 -23.07
C ALA A 15 6.50 -29.38 -23.50
N ILE A 16 5.20 -29.30 -23.23
CA ILE A 16 4.40 -28.10 -23.50
C ILE A 16 4.94 -26.88 -22.74
N PHE A 17 5.55 -27.11 -21.56
CA PHE A 17 6.09 -26.04 -20.73
C PHE A 17 7.37 -25.41 -21.31
N ASP A 18 8.10 -26.10 -22.17
CA ASP A 18 9.31 -25.56 -22.80
C ASP A 18 8.98 -24.37 -23.72
N ARG A 19 7.76 -24.34 -24.28
CA ARG A 19 7.28 -23.22 -25.12
C ARG A 19 7.08 -21.92 -24.36
N VAL A 20 6.91 -21.99 -23.03
CA VAL A 20 6.69 -20.82 -22.17
C VAL A 20 7.85 -20.60 -21.21
N ARG A 21 8.92 -21.40 -21.34
CA ARG A 21 10.09 -21.30 -20.48
C ARG A 21 10.90 -20.08 -20.85
N VAL A 22 11.15 -19.23 -19.86
CA VAL A 22 12.04 -18.07 -19.98
C VAL A 22 13.30 -18.38 -19.17
N ALA A 23 14.48 -18.11 -19.75
CA ALA A 23 15.75 -18.33 -19.07
C ALA A 23 15.77 -17.59 -17.71
N GLY A 24 16.09 -18.31 -16.63
CA GLY A 24 16.14 -17.75 -15.27
C GLY A 24 14.78 -17.63 -14.55
N ALA A 25 13.66 -17.97 -15.18
CA ALA A 25 12.34 -17.93 -14.54
C ALA A 25 11.76 -19.34 -14.29
N GLY A 26 11.25 -19.56 -13.07
CA GLY A 26 10.50 -20.78 -12.73
C GLY A 26 9.10 -20.78 -13.34
N ILE A 27 8.58 -21.96 -13.67
CA ILE A 27 7.23 -22.11 -14.22
C ILE A 27 6.25 -22.43 -13.09
N ARG A 28 5.15 -21.66 -13.03
CA ARG A 28 4.06 -21.86 -12.06
C ARG A 28 2.77 -22.21 -12.79
N VAL A 29 2.10 -23.26 -12.33
CA VAL A 29 0.80 -23.69 -12.85
C VAL A 29 -0.25 -23.46 -11.78
N ILE A 30 -1.26 -22.65 -12.10
CA ILE A 30 -2.43 -22.42 -11.25
C ILE A 30 -3.59 -23.21 -11.85
N ALA A 31 -4.02 -24.29 -11.17
CA ALA A 31 -5.07 -25.16 -11.67
C ALA A 31 -5.79 -25.90 -10.52
N PRO A 32 -7.07 -26.30 -10.71
CA PRO A 32 -7.81 -27.10 -9.74
C PRO A 32 -7.12 -28.43 -9.41
N GLN A 33 -7.20 -28.85 -8.14
CA GLN A 33 -6.83 -30.20 -7.73
C GLN A 33 -7.92 -31.18 -8.15
N SER A 34 -7.68 -31.93 -9.23
CA SER A 34 -8.57 -33.04 -9.58
C SER A 34 -8.44 -34.16 -8.54
N PRO A 35 -9.54 -34.87 -8.20
CA PRO A 35 -9.49 -36.02 -7.28
C PRO A 35 -8.55 -37.14 -7.73
N ALA A 36 -8.28 -37.25 -9.04
CA ALA A 36 -7.37 -38.24 -9.61
C ALA A 36 -5.88 -37.90 -9.40
N THR A 37 -5.56 -36.67 -8.99
CA THR A 37 -4.18 -36.20 -8.87
C THR A 37 -3.63 -36.49 -7.47
N ARG A 38 -2.90 -37.59 -7.32
CA ARG A 38 -2.17 -37.93 -6.09
C ARG A 38 -0.70 -37.51 -6.25
N GLY A 39 -0.25 -36.51 -5.48
CA GLY A 39 1.14 -36.02 -5.50
C GLY A 39 1.37 -34.77 -6.37
N ALA A 40 2.63 -34.52 -6.75
CA ALA A 40 3.02 -33.45 -7.65
C ALA A 40 3.04 -33.98 -9.10
N PRO A 41 2.04 -33.64 -9.95
CA PRO A 41 1.89 -34.24 -11.28
C PRO A 41 2.80 -33.61 -12.35
N PHE A 42 3.61 -32.61 -11.99
CA PHE A 42 4.47 -31.90 -12.92
C PHE A 42 5.95 -32.24 -12.66
N SER A 43 6.75 -32.11 -13.72
CA SER A 43 8.19 -32.35 -13.67
C SER A 43 8.90 -31.40 -12.68
N PRO A 44 10.08 -31.80 -12.14
CA PRO A 44 10.90 -30.96 -11.29
C PRO A 44 11.19 -29.60 -11.95
N GLY A 45 10.98 -28.51 -11.21
CA GLY A 45 11.12 -27.13 -11.71
C GLY A 45 9.80 -26.48 -12.15
N ILE A 46 8.69 -27.21 -12.12
CA ILE A 46 7.34 -26.67 -12.30
C ILE A 46 6.62 -26.72 -10.95
N GLU A 47 6.26 -25.55 -10.45
CA GLU A 47 5.53 -25.41 -9.19
C GLU A 47 4.02 -25.43 -9.46
N TRP A 48 3.31 -26.38 -8.83
CA TRP A 48 1.85 -26.43 -8.89
C TRP A 48 1.21 -25.73 -7.71
N LEU A 49 0.40 -24.71 -8.01
CA LEU A 49 -0.37 -23.95 -7.04
C LEU A 49 -1.84 -24.36 -7.15
N ALA A 50 -2.23 -25.37 -6.34
CA ALA A 50 -3.59 -25.89 -6.29
C ALA A 50 -4.59 -24.80 -5.86
N LEU A 51 -5.60 -24.59 -6.68
CA LEU A 51 -6.53 -23.47 -6.57
C LEU A 51 -7.29 -23.48 -5.23
N GLU A 52 -7.77 -24.64 -4.80
CA GLU A 52 -8.58 -24.86 -3.62
C GLU A 52 -7.82 -24.62 -2.30
N LYS A 53 -6.49 -24.77 -2.35
CA LYS A 53 -5.62 -24.63 -1.17
C LYS A 53 -4.97 -23.27 -1.09
N ARG A 54 -4.76 -22.64 -2.23
CA ARG A 54 -3.94 -21.44 -2.36
C ARG A 54 -4.72 -20.23 -2.83
N PHE A 55 -5.99 -20.34 -3.23
CA PHE A 55 -6.73 -19.21 -3.76
C PHE A 55 -8.18 -19.15 -3.26
N MET A 56 -8.64 -17.94 -2.99
CA MET A 56 -10.02 -17.59 -2.68
C MET A 56 -10.67 -16.91 -3.88
N PHE A 57 -11.95 -17.22 -4.07
CA PHE A 57 -12.80 -16.57 -5.06
C PHE A 57 -13.79 -15.65 -4.37
N TYR A 58 -13.74 -14.35 -4.67
CA TYR A 58 -14.71 -13.38 -4.15
C TYR A 58 -15.00 -12.31 -5.19
N GLY A 59 -16.29 -12.01 -5.43
CA GLY A 59 -16.73 -10.93 -6.31
C GLY A 59 -16.19 -11.01 -7.74
N GLY A 60 -16.01 -12.22 -8.29
CA GLY A 60 -15.45 -12.43 -9.63
C GLY A 60 -13.93 -12.31 -9.72
N ARG A 61 -13.22 -12.24 -8.59
CA ARG A 61 -11.74 -12.16 -8.53
C ARG A 61 -11.14 -13.39 -7.85
N ILE A 62 -9.89 -13.69 -8.20
CA ILE A 62 -9.08 -14.75 -7.61
C ILE A 62 -7.97 -14.09 -6.77
N SER A 63 -7.87 -14.46 -5.49
CA SER A 63 -6.90 -13.93 -4.53
C SER A 63 -6.09 -15.06 -3.89
N LEU A 64 -4.78 -14.91 -3.71
CA LEU A 64 -3.93 -15.93 -3.08
C LEU A 64 -4.14 -15.99 -1.56
N ILE A 65 -4.42 -17.17 -1.01
CA ILE A 65 -4.52 -17.50 0.42
C ILE A 65 -3.13 -17.83 0.95
N GLY A 66 -2.66 -17.09 1.95
CA GLY A 66 -1.43 -17.40 2.68
C GLY A 66 -0.18 -17.32 1.79
N ARG A 67 0.54 -16.21 1.90
CA ARG A 67 1.73 -15.88 1.09
C ARG A 67 2.67 -17.09 0.97
N LEU A 68 2.96 -17.53 -0.27
CA LEU A 68 4.03 -18.50 -0.54
C LEU A 68 5.36 -17.85 -0.15
N SER A 69 5.96 -18.36 0.93
CA SER A 69 7.37 -18.11 1.23
C SER A 69 8.18 -18.63 0.04
N GLY A 70 8.82 -17.72 -0.70
CA GLY A 70 9.70 -18.06 -1.82
C GLY A 70 9.22 -17.57 -3.19
N SER A 71 9.10 -16.26 -3.38
CA SER A 71 9.66 -15.56 -4.54
C SER A 71 9.28 -14.07 -4.45
N THR A 72 10.29 -13.24 -4.68
CA THR A 72 10.35 -11.79 -4.60
C THR A 72 9.30 -11.08 -5.47
N ALA A 73 8.09 -10.97 -4.95
CA ALA A 73 7.29 -9.77 -5.04
C ALA A 73 6.93 -9.45 -3.59
N GLN A 74 7.82 -8.72 -2.93
CA GLN A 74 7.60 -8.22 -1.59
C GLN A 74 6.45 -7.22 -1.69
N GLU A 75 5.20 -7.71 -1.58
CA GLU A 75 4.17 -6.89 -0.97
C GLU A 75 4.80 -6.42 0.34
N PRO A 76 5.00 -5.10 0.49
CA PRO A 76 5.76 -4.57 1.60
C PRO A 76 5.16 -5.14 2.87
N SER A 77 6.00 -5.72 3.73
CA SER A 77 5.57 -6.02 5.10
C SER A 77 4.93 -4.74 5.69
N PRO A 78 4.00 -4.78 6.65
CA PRO A 78 3.46 -3.56 7.24
C PRO A 78 4.56 -2.58 7.72
N LYS A 79 5.73 -3.12 8.09
CA LYS A 79 6.96 -2.36 8.37
C LYS A 79 7.61 -1.74 7.12
N ASP A 80 7.64 -2.43 5.99
CA ASP A 80 8.09 -1.85 4.71
C ASP A 80 7.07 -0.85 4.13
N ALA A 81 5.77 -1.06 4.37
CA ALA A 81 4.71 -0.19 3.84
C ALA A 81 4.65 1.14 4.60
N SER A 82 5.12 1.16 5.85
CA SER A 82 5.29 2.36 6.66
C SER A 82 6.65 3.03 6.47
N ALA A 83 7.55 2.45 5.65
CA ALA A 83 8.86 3.00 5.41
C ALA A 83 8.76 4.42 4.80
N PRO A 84 9.47 5.41 5.34
CA PRO A 84 9.47 6.78 4.82
C PRO A 84 10.14 6.83 3.44
N VAL A 85 9.35 7.08 2.39
CA VAL A 85 9.82 7.22 0.99
C VAL A 85 9.74 8.68 0.54
N ASN A 86 8.73 9.41 1.00
CA ASN A 86 8.44 10.79 0.62
C ASN A 86 8.69 11.71 1.83
N GLY A 87 9.94 11.81 2.28
CA GLY A 87 10.28 12.48 3.54
C GLY A 87 9.67 11.70 4.72
N PRO A 88 8.87 12.31 5.62
CA PRO A 88 8.26 11.59 6.74
C PRO A 88 7.15 10.63 6.33
N PHE A 89 6.73 10.59 5.06
CA PHE A 89 5.59 9.80 4.59
C PHE A 89 5.98 8.49 3.91
N SER A 90 5.12 7.48 4.02
CA SER A 90 5.16 6.29 3.17
C SER A 90 4.90 6.61 1.70
N ALA A 91 5.20 5.65 0.81
CA ALA A 91 4.96 5.75 -0.63
C ALA A 91 3.51 6.14 -0.97
N ASP A 92 2.54 5.67 -0.18
CA ASP A 92 1.11 5.92 -0.34
C ASP A 92 0.56 7.04 0.55
N LEU A 93 1.42 7.73 1.32
CA LEU A 93 1.08 8.78 2.29
C LEU A 93 0.03 8.36 3.34
N ARG A 94 -0.11 7.06 3.61
CA ARG A 94 -0.97 6.54 4.68
C ARG A 94 -0.26 6.39 6.00
N TRP A 95 1.07 6.37 6.00
CA TRP A 95 1.88 6.33 7.20
C TRP A 95 2.75 7.56 7.31
N VAL A 96 2.89 8.07 8.54
CA VAL A 96 3.77 9.19 8.87
C VAL A 96 4.72 8.75 9.97
N THR A 97 6.02 8.89 9.73
CA THR A 97 7.07 8.62 10.71
C THR A 97 7.65 9.95 11.16
N LEU A 98 7.51 10.27 12.44
CA LEU A 98 8.03 11.49 13.06
C LEU A 98 8.97 11.14 14.21
N PRO A 99 10.12 11.81 14.33
CA PRO A 99 11.07 11.55 15.42
C PRO A 99 10.50 11.92 16.79
N ASP A 100 9.60 12.92 16.84
CA ASP A 100 8.99 13.42 18.07
C ASP A 100 7.79 12.60 18.55
N TRP A 101 7.54 11.44 17.93
CA TRP A 101 6.40 10.58 18.25
C TRP A 101 6.85 9.19 18.72
N GLU A 102 6.69 8.94 20.02
CA GLU A 102 7.25 7.76 20.69
C GLU A 102 6.53 6.44 20.38
N TYR A 103 5.31 6.49 19.83
CA TYR A 103 4.48 5.30 19.57
C TYR A 103 4.70 4.68 18.17
N GLY A 104 5.70 5.14 17.42
CA GLY A 104 6.05 4.59 16.10
C GLY A 104 5.27 5.18 14.92
N PRO A 105 5.22 4.51 13.75
CA PRO A 105 4.57 5.06 12.56
C PRO A 105 3.08 5.34 12.77
N ILE A 106 2.67 6.57 12.51
CA ILE A 106 1.30 7.04 12.67
C ILE A 106 0.48 6.61 11.45
N ARG A 107 -0.61 5.88 11.68
CA ARG A 107 -1.54 5.47 10.63
C ARG A 107 -2.59 6.53 10.36
N CYS A 108 -2.71 6.97 9.12
CA CYS A 108 -3.74 7.88 8.67
C CYS A 108 -4.94 7.11 8.09
N THR A 109 -6.15 7.62 8.33
CA THR A 109 -7.35 7.19 7.60
C THR A 109 -7.29 7.62 6.13
N ASP A 110 -8.13 7.03 5.28
CA ASP A 110 -8.16 7.37 3.86
C ASP A 110 -8.45 8.84 3.58
N GLY A 111 -9.35 9.46 4.36
CA GLY A 111 -9.62 10.90 4.26
C GLY A 111 -8.44 11.77 4.68
N GLN A 112 -7.72 11.39 5.74
CA GLN A 112 -6.54 12.11 6.21
C GLN A 112 -5.38 11.99 5.20
N ALA A 113 -5.14 10.79 4.67
CA ALA A 113 -4.15 10.54 3.63
C ALA A 113 -4.48 11.31 2.34
N ALA A 114 -5.76 11.45 1.98
CA ALA A 114 -6.17 12.24 0.82
C ALA A 114 -5.83 13.73 0.96
N ILE A 115 -5.96 14.30 2.17
CA ILE A 115 -5.51 15.68 2.45
C ILE A 115 -3.99 15.79 2.26
N PHE A 116 -3.22 14.86 2.83
CA PHE A 116 -1.76 14.88 2.70
C PHE A 116 -1.32 14.73 1.24
N LYS A 117 -1.95 13.85 0.45
CA LYS A 117 -1.73 13.74 -1.00
C LYS A 117 -2.05 15.04 -1.74
N ALA A 118 -3.17 15.67 -1.41
CA ALA A 118 -3.54 16.94 -2.01
C ALA A 118 -2.49 18.01 -1.73
N LEU A 119 -2.10 18.21 -0.47
CA LEU A 119 -1.06 19.16 -0.07
C LEU A 119 0.31 18.84 -0.68
N TRP A 120 0.69 17.56 -0.72
CA TRP A 120 1.92 17.10 -1.33
C TRP A 120 1.97 17.45 -2.83
N SER A 121 0.86 17.32 -3.53
CA SER A 121 0.76 17.66 -4.97
C SER A 121 1.01 19.14 -5.27
N PHE A 122 0.87 20.02 -4.28
CA PHE A 122 1.14 21.45 -4.41
C PHE A 122 2.59 21.83 -4.05
N ARG A 123 3.46 20.85 -3.73
CA ARG A 123 4.91 21.04 -3.50
C ARG A 123 5.25 22.18 -2.53
N GLY A 124 4.48 22.30 -1.45
CA GLY A 124 4.70 23.30 -0.41
C GLY A 124 4.18 24.70 -0.72
N VAL A 125 3.56 24.94 -1.89
CA VAL A 125 2.88 26.21 -2.18
C VAL A 125 1.69 26.40 -1.23
N PRO A 126 1.49 27.59 -0.66
CA PRO A 126 0.29 27.91 0.10
C PRO A 126 -0.96 27.83 -0.77
N VAL A 127 -1.93 27.00 -0.38
CA VAL A 127 -3.16 26.78 -1.13
C VAL A 127 -4.37 26.92 -0.22
N GLU A 128 -5.43 27.54 -0.71
CA GLU A 128 -6.69 27.67 0.03
C GLU A 128 -7.28 26.31 0.42
N GLY A 129 -7.86 26.25 1.61
CA GLY A 129 -8.48 25.04 2.15
C GLY A 129 -9.50 24.40 1.20
N ASN A 130 -10.36 25.19 0.55
CA ASN A 130 -11.35 24.68 -0.41
C ASN A 130 -10.72 23.96 -1.60
N ARG A 131 -9.58 24.46 -2.10
CA ARG A 131 -8.85 23.86 -3.22
C ARG A 131 -8.18 22.56 -2.79
N VAL A 132 -7.66 22.50 -1.57
CA VAL A 132 -7.13 21.26 -0.96
C VAL A 132 -8.25 20.21 -0.81
N MET A 133 -9.40 20.59 -0.27
CA MET A 133 -10.54 19.68 -0.05
C MET A 133 -11.13 19.14 -1.36
N ARG A 134 -11.31 20.01 -2.36
CA ARG A 134 -11.75 19.60 -3.70
C ARG A 134 -10.78 18.60 -4.32
N ARG A 135 -9.47 18.84 -4.20
CA ARG A 135 -8.43 17.95 -4.70
C ARG A 135 -8.41 16.61 -3.97
N ALA A 136 -8.67 16.62 -2.67
CA ALA A 136 -8.80 15.41 -1.86
C ALA A 136 -10.10 14.63 -2.13
N GLY A 137 -11.05 15.20 -2.88
CA GLY A 137 -12.35 14.59 -3.15
C GLY A 137 -13.28 14.60 -1.93
N LEU A 138 -13.10 15.57 -1.02
CA LEU A 138 -13.80 15.63 0.25
C LEU A 138 -14.73 16.84 0.32
N SER A 139 -15.90 16.67 0.93
CA SER A 139 -16.94 17.70 1.07
C SER A 139 -16.86 18.50 2.37
N SER A 140 -15.93 18.18 3.28
CA SER A 140 -15.75 18.94 4.52
C SER A 140 -15.21 20.35 4.26
N GLY A 141 -15.62 21.31 5.11
CA GLY A 141 -15.27 22.72 4.95
C GLY A 141 -13.82 23.08 5.27
N LYS A 142 -13.12 22.28 6.10
CA LYS A 142 -11.72 22.56 6.48
C LYS A 142 -10.88 21.28 6.59
N PRO A 143 -9.63 21.27 6.07
CA PRO A 143 -8.74 20.12 6.21
C PRO A 143 -8.56 19.62 7.65
N ASN A 144 -8.45 20.54 8.61
CA ASN A 144 -8.28 20.21 10.03
C ASN A 144 -9.47 19.44 10.65
N ASP A 145 -10.66 19.48 10.06
CA ASP A 145 -11.84 18.83 10.64
C ASP A 145 -11.72 17.30 10.63
N LEU A 146 -10.97 16.72 9.69
CA LEU A 146 -10.70 15.28 9.64
C LEU A 146 -9.68 14.80 10.68
N PHE A 147 -8.93 15.72 11.28
CA PHE A 147 -7.94 15.42 12.30
C PHE A 147 -8.46 15.70 13.72
N LYS A 148 -9.71 16.17 13.85
CA LYS A 148 -10.33 16.38 15.16
C LYS A 148 -10.55 15.03 15.86
N VAL A 149 -9.83 14.82 16.96
CA VAL A 149 -10.05 13.68 17.86
C VAL A 149 -11.34 13.90 18.63
N LYS A 150 -12.28 12.94 18.54
CA LYS A 150 -13.52 12.98 19.33
C LYS A 150 -13.20 12.73 20.79
N ALA A 151 -13.94 13.35 21.71
CA ALA A 151 -13.71 13.23 23.17
C ALA A 151 -13.62 11.77 23.67
N ARG A 152 -14.35 10.86 23.03
CA ARG A 152 -14.34 9.41 23.32
C ARG A 152 -13.03 8.67 22.96
N TYR A 153 -12.18 9.27 22.12
CA TYR A 153 -10.89 8.73 21.69
C TYR A 153 -9.73 9.60 22.19
N LYS A 154 -9.99 10.49 23.15
CA LYS A 154 -8.97 11.33 23.77
C LYS A 154 -8.07 10.46 24.66
N GLY A 155 -6.76 10.60 24.51
CA GLY A 155 -5.75 9.76 25.17
C GLY A 155 -5.39 8.47 24.41
N ASP A 156 -5.99 8.22 23.25
CA ASP A 156 -5.62 7.10 22.38
C ASP A 156 -4.55 7.54 21.36
N PRO A 157 -3.31 7.01 21.45
CA PRO A 157 -2.22 7.37 20.56
C PRO A 157 -2.54 7.17 19.08
N GLU A 158 -3.40 6.21 18.72
CA GLU A 158 -3.74 5.95 17.32
C GLU A 158 -4.52 7.13 16.71
N TYR A 159 -5.40 7.76 17.49
CA TYR A 159 -6.22 8.89 17.02
C TYR A 159 -5.48 10.22 17.19
N GLU A 160 -4.70 10.38 18.26
CA GLU A 160 -3.94 11.59 18.52
C GLU A 160 -2.73 11.73 17.58
N GLY A 161 -2.12 10.63 17.17
CA GLY A 161 -0.99 10.62 16.24
C GLY A 161 -1.31 11.33 14.93
N ALA A 162 -2.48 11.08 14.32
CA ALA A 162 -2.85 11.73 13.06
C ALA A 162 -2.95 13.26 13.20
N LEU A 163 -3.51 13.74 14.32
CA LEU A 163 -3.58 15.17 14.62
C LEU A 163 -2.19 15.77 14.89
N PHE A 164 -1.34 15.04 15.61
CA PHE A 164 0.04 15.43 15.86
C PHE A 164 0.81 15.59 14.54
N ALA A 165 0.73 14.59 13.66
CA ALA A 165 1.34 14.63 12.34
C ALA A 165 0.83 15.80 11.49
N TYR A 166 -0.47 16.06 11.51
CA TYR A 166 -1.03 17.22 10.80
C TYR A 166 -0.46 18.54 11.32
N ARG A 167 -0.35 18.72 12.64
CA ARG A 167 0.19 19.94 13.24
C ARG A 167 1.69 20.12 12.99
N ALA A 168 2.45 19.04 12.98
CA ALA A 168 3.88 19.07 12.73
C ALA A 168 4.19 19.40 11.25
N LEU A 169 3.39 18.88 10.31
CA LEU A 169 3.71 18.92 8.88
C LEU A 169 2.95 19.99 8.09
N VAL A 170 1.75 20.38 8.53
CA VAL A 170 0.89 21.32 7.80
C VAL A 170 0.90 22.68 8.48
N LYS A 171 1.44 23.68 7.77
CA LYS A 171 1.36 25.08 8.18
C LYS A 171 0.03 25.67 7.69
N SER A 172 -0.76 26.20 8.62
CA SER A 172 -2.01 26.89 8.31
C SER A 172 -1.90 28.38 8.62
N ASN A 173 -2.14 29.24 7.63
CA ASN A 173 -2.30 30.68 7.83
C ASN A 173 -3.79 30.99 8.00
N ARG A 174 -4.24 31.21 9.24
CA ARG A 174 -5.67 31.48 9.54
C ARG A 174 -6.20 32.76 8.89
N ARG A 175 -5.35 33.78 8.68
CA ARG A 175 -5.80 35.06 8.10
C ARG A 175 -6.13 34.91 6.62
N GLU A 176 -5.39 34.07 5.91
CA GLU A 176 -5.54 33.84 4.47
C GLU A 176 -6.32 32.55 4.14
N GLY A 177 -6.60 31.70 5.13
CA GLY A 177 -7.22 30.39 4.90
C GLY A 177 -6.33 29.43 4.09
N ALA A 178 -5.02 29.71 4.04
CA ALA A 178 -4.06 28.97 3.25
C ALA A 178 -3.38 27.87 4.07
N TYR A 179 -3.13 26.75 3.40
CA TYR A 179 -2.49 25.56 3.94
C TYR A 179 -1.30 25.21 3.05
N SER A 180 -0.16 24.91 3.67
CA SER A 180 1.05 24.48 2.98
C SER A 180 1.73 23.35 3.75
N MET A 181 2.48 22.53 3.03
CA MET A 181 3.26 21.44 3.59
C MET A 181 4.70 21.56 3.08
N SER A 182 5.57 22.19 3.87
CA SER A 182 6.94 22.52 3.44
C SER A 182 7.80 21.29 3.15
N CYS A 183 7.53 20.15 3.80
CA CYS A 183 8.25 18.89 3.53
C CYS A 183 7.97 18.33 2.13
N ALA A 184 6.92 18.78 1.44
CA ALA A 184 6.66 18.43 0.04
C ALA A 184 7.56 19.16 -0.96
N ASN A 185 8.31 20.17 -0.51
CA ASN A 185 9.30 20.89 -1.32
C ASN A 185 10.71 20.27 -1.18
N ALA A 186 10.93 19.44 -0.15
CA ALA A 186 12.20 18.75 0.01
C ALA A 186 12.31 17.65 -1.06
N ALA A 187 13.36 17.73 -1.87
CA ALA A 187 13.79 16.58 -2.68
C ALA A 187 13.97 15.37 -1.75
N PRO A 188 13.76 14.13 -2.25
CA PRO A 188 14.04 12.95 -1.46
C PRO A 188 15.52 13.00 -1.09
N SER A 189 15.81 13.09 0.21
CA SER A 189 17.12 13.32 0.84
C SER A 189 17.39 14.76 1.27
N SER A 190 16.89 15.13 2.44
CA SER A 190 17.71 15.82 3.44
C SER A 190 16.95 15.86 4.75
N LEU A 191 17.38 15.00 5.68
CA LEU A 191 17.28 15.24 7.10
C LEU A 191 17.76 16.67 7.38
N CYS A 192 16.85 17.60 7.63
CA CYS A 192 17.20 18.81 8.36
C CYS A 192 17.10 18.45 9.84
N GLN A 193 18.19 17.87 10.35
CA GLN A 193 18.60 18.11 11.72
C GLN A 193 18.74 19.63 11.86
N THR A 194 18.13 20.22 12.89
CA THR A 194 18.73 21.44 13.45
C THR A 194 18.47 21.48 14.94
N THR A 195 19.61 21.63 15.60
CA THR A 195 19.92 21.84 17.00
C THR A 195 19.14 22.98 17.64
#